data_AF-A0A7X9MU11-F1
#
_entry.id   AF-A0A7X9MU11-F1
#
_cell.length_a   1.000
_cell.length_b   1.000
_cell.length_c   1.000
_cell.angle_alpha   90.00
_cell.angle_beta   90.00
_cell.angle_gamma   90.00
#
_symmetry.space_group_name_H-M   'P 1'
#
loop_
_entity.id
_entity.type
_entity.pdbx_description
1 polymer ?
#
loop_
_entity_poly.entity_id
_entity_poly.type
_entity_poly.pdbx_seq_one_letter_code
_entity_poly.pdbx_strand_id
1 'polypeptide(L)'
;MILNGILVLGIIVSFVWYFYFKTKQLRATLPIRKKWYTAKASVCLGAFILFFGFNFMLIYQSTLTYVVSIIFVLIGGYFMYHHYKAAKHYGQFVQEELSLNQ
;
A
#
# COMPACT_ATOMS: atom_id res chain seq x y z
N MET A 1 -21.60 12.59 -8.19
CA MET A 1 -21.17 11.66 -9.27
C MET A 1 -19.65 11.72 -9.51
N ILE A 2 -19.06 12.91 -9.64
CA ILE A 2 -17.62 13.11 -9.94
C ILE A 2 -16.68 12.60 -8.81
N LEU A 3 -17.06 12.79 -7.54
CA LEU A 3 -16.23 12.40 -6.39
C LEU A 3 -15.95 10.89 -6.31
N ASN A 4 -16.90 10.05 -6.74
CA ASN A 4 -16.71 8.60 -6.78
C ASN A 4 -15.72 8.17 -7.86
N GLY A 5 -15.71 8.84 -9.02
CA GLY A 5 -14.80 8.52 -10.11
C GLY A 5 -13.32 8.73 -9.76
N ILE A 6 -13.02 9.80 -9.01
CA ILE A 6 -11.65 10.12 -8.57
C ILE A 6 -11.11 9.08 -7.59
N LEU A 7 -11.94 8.59 -6.67
CA LEU A 7 -11.56 7.57 -5.70
C LEU A 7 -11.32 6.21 -6.36
N VAL A 8 -12.16 5.82 -7.31
CA VAL A 8 -11.97 4.61 -8.12
C VAL A 8 -10.69 4.69 -8.95
N LEU A 9 -10.38 5.86 -9.51
CA LEU A 9 -9.08 6.10 -10.16
C LEU A 9 -7.91 5.92 -9.18
N GLY A 10 -8.01 6.43 -7.96
CA GLY A 10 -6.99 6.25 -6.92
C GLY A 10 -6.77 4.78 -6.51
N ILE A 11 -7.86 4.00 -6.47
CA ILE A 11 -7.84 2.54 -6.24
C ILE A 11 -7.10 1.84 -7.39
N ILE A 12 -7.46 2.13 -8.65
CA ILE A 12 -6.82 1.53 -9.83
C ILE A 12 -5.34 1.89 -9.88
N VAL A 13 -4.97 3.16 -9.67
CA VAL A 13 -3.58 3.62 -9.66
C VAL A 13 -2.78 2.92 -8.56
N SER A 14 -3.32 2.82 -7.35
CA SER A 14 -2.66 2.13 -6.23
C SER A 14 -2.49 0.63 -6.52
N PHE A 15 -3.46 0.02 -7.22
CA PHE A 15 -3.40 -1.39 -7.62
C PHE A 15 -2.32 -1.66 -8.67
N VAL A 16 -2.21 -0.78 -9.69
CA VAL A 16 -1.13 -0.83 -10.69
C VAL A 16 0.23 -0.64 -10.01
N TRP A 17 0.32 0.29 -9.06
CA TRP A 17 1.55 0.55 -8.32
C TRP A 17 1.96 -0.62 -7.40
N TYR A 18 0.98 -1.30 -6.79
CA TYR A 18 1.20 -2.53 -6.05
C TYR A 18 1.78 -3.64 -6.94
N PHE A 19 1.20 -3.87 -8.12
CA PHE A 19 1.73 -4.84 -9.09
C PHE A 19 3.12 -4.47 -9.59
N TYR A 20 3.39 -3.18 -9.80
CA TYR A 20 4.71 -2.69 -10.18
C TYR A 20 5.78 -3.01 -9.11
N PHE A 21 5.48 -2.77 -7.83
CA PHE A 21 6.42 -3.13 -6.76
C PHE A 21 6.53 -4.63 -6.53
N LYS A 22 5.44 -5.39 -6.69
CA LYS A 22 5.43 -6.84 -6.56
C LYS A 22 6.22 -7.54 -7.67
N THR A 23 6.17 -7.03 -8.90
CA THR A 23 7.01 -7.53 -10.01
C THR A 23 8.48 -7.19 -9.82
N LYS A 24 8.82 -6.00 -9.30
CA LYS A 24 10.20 -5.65 -8.91
C LYS A 24 10.73 -6.49 -7.74
N GLN A 25 9.87 -6.88 -6.79
CA GLN A 25 10.23 -7.80 -5.70
C GLN A 25 10.69 -9.17 -6.25
N LEU A 26 10.04 -9.68 -7.30
CA LEU A 26 10.40 -10.98 -7.91
C LEU A 26 11.74 -10.93 -8.63
N ARG A 27 12.13 -9.76 -9.17
CA ARG A 27 13.39 -9.57 -9.90
C ARG A 27 14.60 -9.22 -9.01
N ALA A 28 14.40 -8.98 -7.72
CA ALA A 28 15.48 -8.62 -6.80
C ALA A 28 16.24 -9.87 -6.32
N THR A 29 17.52 -9.98 -6.70
CA THR A 29 18.43 -11.08 -6.31
C THR A 29 18.90 -11.01 -4.86
N LEU A 30 18.96 -9.80 -4.28
CA LEU A 30 19.43 -9.60 -2.90
C LEU A 30 18.28 -9.71 -1.89
N PRO A 31 18.43 -10.50 -0.80
CA PRO A 31 17.36 -10.76 0.17
C PRO A 31 16.91 -9.49 0.91
N ILE A 32 17.82 -8.57 1.21
CA ILE A 32 17.53 -7.29 1.87
C ILE A 32 16.72 -6.37 0.96
N ARG A 33 17.11 -6.28 -0.32
CA ARG A 33 16.41 -5.48 -1.34
C ARG A 33 15.00 -6.01 -1.61
N LYS A 34 14.84 -7.34 -1.61
CA LYS A 34 13.53 -8.00 -1.74
C LYS A 34 12.60 -7.62 -0.58
N LYS A 35 13.09 -7.65 0.68
CA LYS A 35 12.30 -7.24 1.87
C LYS A 35 11.87 -5.77 1.81
N TRP A 36 12.72 -4.88 1.31
CA TRP A 36 12.38 -3.46 1.14
C TRP A 36 11.29 -3.22 0.09
N TYR A 37 11.38 -3.89 -1.07
CA TYR A 37 10.35 -3.83 -2.09
C TYR A 37 9.02 -4.41 -1.59
N THR A 38 9.03 -5.51 -0.83
CA THR A 38 7.83 -6.06 -0.19
C THR A 38 7.20 -5.06 0.78
N ALA A 39 8.00 -4.43 1.64
CA ALA A 39 7.50 -3.47 2.62
C ALA A 39 6.84 -2.26 1.92
N LYS A 40 7.46 -1.73 0.86
CA LYS A 40 6.86 -0.66 0.05
C LYS A 40 5.59 -1.10 -0.68
N ALA A 41 5.57 -2.31 -1.24
CA ALA A 41 4.36 -2.85 -1.87
C ALA A 41 3.20 -2.94 -0.88
N SER A 42 3.46 -3.41 0.34
CA SER A 42 2.44 -3.50 1.39
C SER A 42 1.96 -2.13 1.88
N VAL A 43 2.80 -1.09 1.89
CA VAL A 43 2.36 0.29 2.16
C VAL A 43 1.38 0.76 1.09
N CYS A 44 1.69 0.52 -0.19
CA CYS A 44 0.76 0.84 -1.28
C CYS A 44 -0.55 0.03 -1.19
N LEU A 45 -0.48 -1.22 -0.73
CA LEU A 45 -1.67 -2.05 -0.49
C LEU A 45 -2.51 -1.49 0.66
N GLY A 46 -1.89 -1.04 1.76
CA GLY A 46 -2.58 -0.36 2.85
C GLY A 46 -3.29 0.92 2.39
N ALA A 47 -2.61 1.74 1.57
CA ALA A 47 -3.21 2.94 0.97
C ALA A 47 -4.38 2.60 0.03
N PHE A 48 -4.25 1.55 -0.78
CA PHE A 48 -5.35 1.05 -1.61
C PHE A 48 -6.58 0.70 -0.78
N ILE A 49 -6.40 -0.02 0.32
CA ILE A 49 -7.49 -0.42 1.22
C ILE A 49 -8.13 0.81 1.87
N LEU A 50 -7.34 1.81 2.28
CA LEU A 50 -7.85 3.07 2.82
C LEU A 50 -8.75 3.80 1.80
N PHE A 51 -8.27 3.98 0.57
CA PHE A 51 -9.06 4.62 -0.49
C PHE A 51 -10.32 3.83 -0.84
N PHE A 52 -10.25 2.50 -0.84
CA PHE A 52 -11.40 1.63 -1.03
C PHE A 52 -12.44 1.79 0.08
N GLY A 53 -12.03 1.79 1.35
CA GLY A 53 -12.92 1.99 2.50
C GLY A 53 -13.68 3.32 2.43
N PHE A 54 -12.97 4.42 2.13
CA PHE A 54 -13.60 5.74 1.95
C PHE A 54 -14.56 5.78 0.75
N ASN A 55 -14.19 5.15 -0.36
CA ASN A 55 -15.06 5.09 -1.54
C ASN A 55 -16.34 4.29 -1.26
N PHE A 56 -16.23 3.19 -0.53
CA PHE A 56 -17.37 2.34 -0.18
C PHE A 56 -18.42 3.14 0.60
N MET A 57 -17.98 3.93 1.59
CA MET A 57 -18.84 4.80 2.41
C MET A 57 -19.57 5.89 1.60
N LEU A 58 -18.99 6.36 0.50
CA LEU A 58 -19.57 7.42 -0.36
C LEU A 58 -20.54 6.88 -1.42
N ILE A 59 -20.38 5.63 -1.86
CA ILE A 59 -21.26 5.02 -2.87
C ILE A 59 -22.55 4.49 -2.25
N TYR A 60 -22.47 3.86 -1.08
CA TYR A 60 -23.60 3.14 -0.49
C TYR A 60 -23.95 3.69 0.90
N GLN A 61 -25.12 4.32 1.03
CA GLN A 61 -25.67 4.75 2.32
C GLN A 61 -26.43 3.59 3.01
N SER A 62 -25.74 2.47 3.23
CA SER A 62 -26.29 1.34 4.00
C SER A 62 -25.49 1.15 5.29
N THR A 63 -26.16 0.74 6.36
CA THR A 63 -25.53 0.41 7.65
C THR A 63 -24.41 -0.62 7.48
N LEU A 64 -24.59 -1.60 6.59
CA LEU A 64 -23.58 -2.62 6.28
C LEU A 64 -22.33 -2.00 5.67
N THR A 65 -22.49 -1.04 4.76
CA THR A 65 -21.39 -0.34 4.11
C THR A 65 -20.56 0.45 5.12
N TYR A 66 -21.20 1.12 6.08
CA TYR A 66 -20.50 1.81 7.14
C TYR A 66 -19.62 0.88 7.97
N VAL A 67 -20.16 -0.26 8.41
CA VAL A 67 -19.39 -1.26 9.18
C VAL A 67 -18.19 -1.77 8.38
N VAL A 68 -18.40 -2.16 7.13
CA VAL A 68 -17.34 -2.69 6.26
C VAL A 68 -16.28 -1.61 5.96
N SER A 69 -16.69 -0.37 5.72
CA SER A 69 -15.77 0.75 5.46
C SER A 69 -14.87 1.04 6.66
N ILE A 70 -15.40 1.02 7.89
CA ILE A 70 -14.62 1.24 9.12
C ILE A 70 -13.58 0.14 9.28
N ILE A 71 -13.95 -1.12 9.04
CA ILE A 71 -13.02 -2.25 9.12
C ILE A 71 -11.88 -2.08 8.09
N PHE A 72 -12.21 -1.74 6.84
CA PHE A 72 -11.20 -1.50 5.83
C PHE A 72 -10.29 -0.33 6.19
N VAL A 73 -10.83 0.78 6.70
CA VAL A 73 -10.02 1.94 7.10
C VAL A 73 -9.05 1.57 8.23
N LEU A 74 -9.51 0.83 9.24
CA LEU A 74 -8.68 0.38 10.35
C LEU A 74 -7.57 -0.56 9.89
N ILE A 75 -7.91 -1.56 9.07
CA ILE A 75 -6.93 -2.52 8.53
C ILE A 75 -5.92 -1.81 7.62
N GLY A 76 -6.39 -0.96 6.69
CA GLY A 76 -5.54 -0.21 5.78
C GLY A 76 -4.58 0.72 6.52
N GLY A 77 -5.07 1.43 7.53
CA GLY A 77 -4.27 2.30 8.39
C GLY A 77 -3.21 1.54 9.19
N TYR A 78 -3.58 0.41 9.81
CA TYR A 78 -2.65 -0.44 10.55
C TYR A 78 -1.56 -1.01 9.64
N PHE A 79 -1.94 -1.56 8.49
CA PHE A 79 -0.99 -2.08 7.50
C PHE A 79 -0.03 -0.99 7.02
N MET A 80 -0.55 0.20 6.70
CA MET A 80 0.25 1.32 6.24
C MET A 80 1.26 1.75 7.30
N TYR A 81 0.86 1.93 8.55
CA TYR A 81 1.76 2.34 9.64
C TYR A 81 2.86 1.30 9.90
N HIS A 82 2.48 0.02 10.03
CA HIS A 82 3.42 -1.05 10.34
C HIS A 82 4.44 -1.25 9.21
N HIS A 83 3.97 -1.23 7.96
CA HIS A 83 4.84 -1.43 6.80
C HIS A 83 5.63 -0.17 6.43
N TYR A 84 5.16 1.03 6.78
CA TYR A 84 5.92 2.26 6.63
C TYR A 84 7.14 2.27 7.56
N LYS A 85 6.96 1.87 8.82
CA LYS A 85 8.07 1.73 9.77
C LYS A 85 9.07 0.66 9.31
N ALA A 86 8.59 -0.48 8.82
CA ALA A 86 9.43 -1.52 8.23
C ALA A 86 10.19 -1.00 7.00
N ALA A 87 9.52 -0.31 6.06
CA ALA A 87 10.14 0.23 4.86
C ALA A 87 11.21 1.29 5.16
N LYS A 88 11.01 2.11 6.20
CA LYS A 88 12.00 3.07 6.68
C LYS A 88 13.22 2.36 7.26
N HIS A 89 13.01 1.36 8.11
CA HIS A 89 14.10 0.61 8.74
C HIS A 89 14.93 -0.16 7.71
N TYR A 90 14.29 -0.93 6.81
CA TYR A 90 15.00 -1.62 5.74
C TYR A 90 15.64 -0.66 4.73
N GLY A 91 15.11 0.55 4.55
CA GLY A 91 15.66 1.54 3.64
C GLY A 91 17.04 2.05 4.04
N GLN A 92 17.31 2.14 5.35
CA GLN A 92 18.61 2.56 5.86
C GLN A 92 19.69 1.51 5.55
N PHE A 93 19.42 0.24 5.81
CA PHE A 93 20.34 -0.86 5.49
C PHE A 93 20.53 -1.08 3.98
N VAL A 94 19.50 -0.83 3.16
CA VAL A 94 19.62 -0.91 1.71
C VAL A 94 20.55 0.17 1.15
N GLN A 95 20.55 1.37 1.73
CA GLN A 95 21.45 2.45 1.30
C GLN A 95 22.91 2.17 1.71
N GLU A 96 23.14 1.64 2.91
CA GLU A 96 24.48 1.22 3.36
C GLU A 96 25.04 0.06 2.52
N GLU A 97 24.22 -0.95 2.19
CA GLU A 97 24.70 -2.02 1.31
C GLU A 97 24.87 -1.60 -0.16
N LEU A 98 24.14 -0.57 -0.61
CA LEU A 98 24.34 0.00 -1.95
C LEU A 98 25.63 0.82 -2.04
N SER A 99 26.01 1.56 -0.99
CA SER A 99 27.24 2.36 -0.98
C SER A 99 28.50 1.52 -0.78
N LEU A 100 28.40 0.38 -0.09
CA LEU A 100 29.52 -0.55 0.10
C LEU A 100 29.86 -1.38 -1.15
N ASN A 101 28.96 -1.44 -2.13
CA ASN A 101 29.10 -2.27 -3.33
C ASN A 101 29.14 -1.42 -4.63
N GLN A 102 29.48 -0.13 -4.51
CA GLN A 102 29.86 0.78 -5.59
C GLN A 102 31.38 0.78 -5.77
#